data_AF-A0A5N0HUR2-F1
#
_entry.id   AF-A0A5N0HUR2-F1
#
_cell.length_a   1.000
_cell.length_b   1.000
_cell.length_c   1.000
_cell.angle_alpha   90.00
_cell.angle_beta   90.00
_cell.angle_gamma   90.00
#
_symmetry.space_group_name_H-M   'P 1'
#
loop_
_entity.id
_entity.type
_entity.pdbx_description
1 polymer ?
#
loop_
_entity_poly.entity_id
_entity_poly.type
_entity_poly.pdbx_seq_one_letter_code
_entity_poly.pdbx_strand_id
1 'polypeptide(L)'
;MDSPSRIARNLLPRVEEALIDTRIVVVQGARQVGKSTLAAEITRRRGGRLVTLDDDVTRTAAATDPHSFVRQFPDGLLTIDEVQRVPELILALKAIVDADHRPGQYL
;
A
#
# COMPACT_ATOMS: atom_id res chain seq x y z
N MET A 1 31.01 -5.64 -6.25
CA MET A 1 30.51 -5.09 -4.98
C MET A 1 29.33 -5.97 -4.60
N ASP A 2 29.53 -6.90 -3.66
CA ASP A 2 28.44 -7.75 -3.17
C ASP A 2 27.37 -6.86 -2.55
N SER A 3 26.15 -6.93 -3.11
CA SER A 3 24.99 -6.32 -2.47
C SER A 3 24.78 -7.02 -1.13
N PRO A 4 24.60 -6.30 -0.02
CA PRO A 4 24.45 -6.93 1.29
C PRO A 4 23.31 -7.95 1.23
N SER A 5 23.57 -9.17 1.74
CA SER A 5 22.57 -10.24 1.78
C SER A 5 21.33 -9.71 2.52
N ARG A 6 20.26 -9.41 1.78
CA ARG A 6 19.02 -8.92 2.39
C ARG A 6 18.50 -10.03 3.30
N ILE A 7 18.31 -9.70 4.58
CA ILE A 7 17.68 -10.61 5.55
C ILE A 7 16.35 -11.09 4.97
N ALA A 8 16.08 -12.39 5.08
CA ALA A 8 14.85 -12.99 4.59
C ALA A 8 13.61 -12.30 5.20
N ARG A 9 12.71 -11.82 4.35
CA ARG A 9 11.48 -11.15 4.78
C ARG A 9 10.39 -12.18 5.05
N ASN A 10 10.29 -12.68 6.27
CA ASN A 10 9.33 -13.72 6.66
C ASN A 10 7.84 -13.33 6.42
N LEU A 11 7.53 -12.03 6.40
CA LEU A 11 6.18 -11.54 6.11
C LEU A 11 5.86 -11.48 4.60
N LEU A 12 6.86 -11.48 3.72
CA LEU A 12 6.65 -11.38 2.28
C LEU A 12 5.69 -12.44 1.74
N PRO A 13 5.89 -13.77 1.98
CA PRO A 13 4.96 -14.76 1.45
C PRO A 13 3.54 -14.60 2.00
N ARG A 14 3.38 -14.16 3.25
CA ARG A 14 2.05 -13.95 3.86
C ARG A 14 1.31 -12.76 3.27
N VAL A 15 2.02 -11.66 2.98
CA VAL A 15 1.40 -10.48 2.36
C VAL A 15 1.06 -10.79 0.90
N GLU A 16 1.93 -11.50 0.18
CA GLU A 16 1.64 -11.98 -1.18
C GLU A 16 0.40 -12.89 -1.22
N GLU A 17 0.29 -13.82 -0.27
CA GLU A 17 -0.87 -14.70 -0.12
C GLU A 17 -2.15 -13.91 0.17
N ALA A 18 -2.13 -13.00 1.15
CA ALA A 18 -3.29 -12.18 1.47
C ALA A 18 -3.74 -11.29 0.29
N LEU A 19 -2.81 -10.79 -0.52
CA LEU A 19 -3.14 -10.01 -1.71
C LEU A 19 -3.77 -10.84 -2.85
N ILE A 20 -3.89 -12.16 -2.72
CA ILE A 20 -4.59 -13.03 -3.70
C ILE A 20 -6.10 -13.04 -3.47
N ASP A 21 -6.57 -12.89 -2.23
CA ASP A 21 -8.00 -13.01 -1.88
C ASP A 21 -8.57 -11.79 -1.13
N THR A 22 -7.71 -10.91 -0.62
CA THR A 22 -8.09 -9.76 0.17
C THR A 22 -7.93 -8.47 -0.64
N ARG A 23 -8.95 -7.60 -0.59
CA ARG A 23 -9.01 -6.34 -1.37
C ARG A 23 -8.02 -5.29 -0.86
N ILE A 24 -7.89 -5.19 0.47
CA ILE A 24 -6.99 -4.28 1.19
C ILE A 24 -6.21 -5.12 2.20
N VAL A 25 -4.89 -5.14 2.07
CA VAL A 25 -4.00 -5.74 3.07
C VAL A 25 -3.34 -4.61 3.85
N VAL A 26 -3.20 -4.75 5.16
CA VAL A 26 -2.55 -3.71 5.99
C VAL A 26 -1.32 -4.31 6.67
N VAL A 27 -0.16 -3.68 6.48
CA VAL A 27 1.08 -4.08 7.16
C VAL A 27 1.33 -3.17 8.37
N GLN A 28 1.13 -3.72 9.57
CA GLN A 28 1.34 -3.02 10.84
C GLN A 28 2.56 -3.55 11.59
N GLY A 29 3.16 -2.72 12.45
CA GLY A 29 4.29 -3.10 13.30
C GLY A 29 5.10 -1.90 13.79
N ALA A 30 6.05 -2.16 14.71
CA ALA A 30 6.87 -1.12 15.34
C ALA A 30 7.62 -0.23 14.32
N ARG A 31 8.04 0.96 14.76
CA ARG A 31 8.86 1.85 13.93
C ARG A 31 10.20 1.19 13.60
N GLN A 32 10.74 1.49 12.41
CA GLN A 32 12.07 1.06 11.95
C GLN A 32 12.29 -0.45 11.80
N VAL A 33 11.22 -1.26 11.67
CA VAL A 33 11.32 -2.72 11.43
C VAL A 33 11.32 -3.11 9.95
N GLY A 34 11.42 -2.14 9.03
CA GLY A 34 11.53 -2.41 7.59
C GLY A 34 10.20 -2.63 6.85
N LYS A 35 9.07 -2.12 7.37
CA LYS A 35 7.73 -2.21 6.77
C LYS A 35 7.67 -1.56 5.37
N SER A 36 8.06 -0.29 5.25
CA SER A 36 8.07 0.42 3.96
C SER A 36 8.94 -0.29 2.93
N THR A 37 10.05 -0.89 3.36
CA THR A 37 10.89 -1.68 2.45
C THR A 37 10.24 -2.99 2.01
N LEU A 38 9.40 -3.62 2.86
CA LEU A 38 8.62 -4.81 2.48
C LEU A 38 7.54 -4.41 1.48
N ALA A 39 6.80 -3.34 1.78
CA ALA A 39 5.74 -2.80 0.94
C ALA A 39 6.29 -2.40 -0.44
N ALA A 40 7.42 -1.70 -0.51
CA ALA A 40 8.08 -1.33 -1.76
C ALA A 40 8.57 -2.53 -2.57
N GLU A 41 9.02 -3.60 -1.91
CA GLU A 41 9.42 -4.84 -2.58
C GLU A 41 8.23 -5.56 -3.23
N ILE A 42 7.13 -5.72 -2.49
CA ILE A 42 5.90 -6.36 -2.99
C ILE A 42 5.30 -5.55 -4.12
N THR A 43 5.19 -4.23 -3.93
CA THR A 43 4.66 -3.32 -4.95
C THR A 43 5.41 -3.45 -6.26
N ARG A 44 6.75 -3.44 -6.22
CA ARG A 44 7.59 -3.61 -7.41
C ARG A 44 7.41 -4.99 -8.06
N ARG A 45 7.32 -6.07 -7.28
CA ARG A 45 7.10 -7.43 -7.79
C ARG A 45 5.77 -7.56 -8.54
N ARG A 46 4.75 -6.83 -8.09
CA ARG A 46 3.41 -6.81 -8.70
C ARG A 46 3.21 -5.73 -9.78
N GLY A 47 4.24 -4.96 -10.11
CA GLY A 47 4.12 -3.82 -11.04
C GLY A 47 3.16 -2.74 -10.54
N GLY A 48 2.97 -2.64 -9.23
CA GLY A 48 2.08 -1.68 -8.58
C GLY A 48 2.68 -0.28 -8.44
N ARG A 49 1.89 0.62 -7.87
CA ARG A 49 2.28 2.00 -7.55
C ARG A 49 2.43 2.17 -6.04
N LEU A 50 3.57 2.69 -5.60
CA LEU A 50 3.80 3.08 -4.20
C LEU A 50 3.68 4.60 -4.08
N VAL A 51 2.88 5.06 -3.12
CA VAL A 51 2.81 6.47 -2.70
C VAL A 51 3.08 6.55 -1.19
N THR A 52 3.68 7.64 -0.72
CA THR A 52 3.94 7.86 0.70
C THR A 52 3.30 9.17 1.15
N LEU A 53 2.62 9.14 2.29
CA LEU A 53 1.99 10.34 2.88
C LEU A 53 2.95 11.12 3.80
N ASP A 54 4.21 10.70 3.91
CA ASP A 54 5.25 11.56 4.49
C ASP A 54 5.64 12.71 3.54
N ASP A 55 5.41 12.58 2.23
CA ASP A 55 5.55 13.67 1.28
C ASP A 55 4.38 14.66 1.39
N ASP A 56 4.68 15.94 1.60
CA ASP A 56 3.67 16.98 1.85
C ASP A 56 2.72 17.20 0.67
N VAL A 57 3.22 17.10 -0.57
CA VAL A 57 2.42 17.28 -1.77
C VAL A 57 1.44 16.11 -1.94
N THR A 58 1.94 14.89 -1.78
CA THR A 58 1.14 13.65 -1.84
C THR A 58 0.09 13.63 -0.73
N ARG A 59 0.46 14.01 0.50
CA ARG A 59 -0.46 14.11 1.63
C ARG A 59 -1.56 15.14 1.38
N THR A 60 -1.19 16.31 0.85
CA THR A 60 -2.15 17.37 0.53
C THR A 60 -3.12 16.92 -0.56
N ALA A 61 -2.65 16.24 -1.61
CA ALA A 61 -3.49 15.69 -2.65
C ALA A 61 -4.48 14.64 -2.08
N ALA A 62 -3.98 13.73 -1.23
CA ALA A 62 -4.81 12.72 -0.56
C ALA A 62 -5.89 13.33 0.34
N ALA A 63 -5.57 14.39 1.08
CA ALA A 63 -6.52 15.07 1.96
C ALA A 63 -7.54 15.93 1.19
N THR A 64 -7.15 16.49 0.04
CA THR A 64 -8.01 17.37 -0.75
C THR A 64 -9.11 16.59 -1.47
N ASP A 65 -8.76 15.46 -2.08
CA ASP A 65 -9.72 14.57 -2.74
C ASP A 65 -9.34 13.09 -2.51
N PRO A 66 -9.76 12.53 -1.36
CA PRO A 66 -9.47 11.14 -1.01
C PRO A 66 -9.93 10.14 -2.07
N HIS A 67 -11.09 10.37 -2.69
CA HIS A 67 -11.66 9.45 -3.68
C HIS A 67 -10.88 9.43 -4.99
N SER A 68 -10.50 10.61 -5.50
CA SER A 68 -9.62 10.68 -6.67
C SER A 68 -8.25 10.08 -6.38
N PHE A 69 -7.70 10.35 -5.19
CA PHE A 69 -6.40 9.83 -4.78
C PHE A 69 -6.34 8.29 -4.78
N VAL A 70 -7.32 7.61 -4.19
CA VAL A 70 -7.33 6.14 -4.17
C VAL A 70 -7.64 5.53 -5.55
N ARG A 71 -8.26 6.28 -6.47
CA ARG A 71 -8.53 5.86 -7.86
C ARG A 71 -7.35 6.07 -8.83
N GLN A 72 -6.24 6.62 -8.37
CA GLN A 72 -5.10 6.99 -9.25
C GLN A 72 -4.39 5.80 -9.92
N PHE A 73 -4.75 4.57 -9.57
CA PHE A 73 -4.18 3.34 -10.12
C PHE A 73 -5.22 2.19 -10.15
N PRO A 74 -6.24 2.29 -11.02
CA PRO A 74 -7.43 1.43 -10.93
C PRO A 74 -7.17 -0.04 -11.30
N ASP A 75 -6.18 -0.33 -12.15
CA ASP A 75 -5.98 -1.66 -12.72
C ASP A 75 -4.88 -2.48 -12.02
N GLY A 76 -4.34 -2.01 -10.89
CA GLY A 76 -3.31 -2.74 -10.17
C GLY A 76 -3.21 -2.37 -8.69
N LEU A 77 -2.13 -2.82 -8.06
CA LEU A 77 -1.88 -2.59 -6.63
C LEU A 77 -1.44 -1.14 -6.37
N LEU A 78 -2.23 -0.40 -5.60
CA LEU A 78 -1.84 0.89 -5.02
C LEU A 78 -1.43 0.70 -3.56
N THR A 79 -0.15 0.88 -3.27
CA THR A 79 0.40 0.82 -1.92
C THR A 79 0.49 2.23 -1.33
N ILE A 80 -0.07 2.43 -0.14
CA ILE A 80 -0.13 3.74 0.53
C ILE A 80 0.64 3.67 1.85
N ASP A 81 1.87 4.19 1.84
CA ASP A 81 2.70 4.22 3.05
C ASP A 81 2.25 5.34 4.01
N GLU A 82 2.30 5.05 5.31
CA GLU A 82 1.86 5.94 6.39
C GLU A 82 0.41 6.44 6.25
N VAL A 83 -0.51 5.57 5.82
CA VAL A 83 -1.94 5.88 5.58
C VAL A 83 -2.62 6.63 6.74
N GLN A 84 -2.21 6.38 7.99
CA GLN A 84 -2.72 7.07 9.19
C GLN A 84 -2.54 8.60 9.17
N ARG A 85 -1.68 9.14 8.28
CA ARG A 85 -1.50 10.58 8.09
C ARG A 85 -2.72 11.27 7.50
N VAL A 86 -3.59 10.52 6.80
CA VAL A 86 -4.85 11.02 6.21
C VAL A 86 -5.97 10.00 6.49
N PRO A 87 -6.58 10.06 7.69
CA PRO A 87 -7.62 9.11 8.11
C PRO A 87 -8.85 9.06 7.18
N GLU A 88 -9.13 10.14 6.44
CA GLU A 88 -10.24 10.27 5.49
C GLU A 88 -10.14 9.25 4.34
N LEU A 89 -8.93 8.76 4.04
CA LEU A 89 -8.71 7.72 3.04
C LEU A 89 -9.45 6.42 3.37
N ILE A 90 -9.73 6.12 4.65
CA ILE A 90 -10.43 4.89 5.05
C ILE A 90 -11.83 4.83 4.43
N LEU A 91 -12.58 5.94 4.43
CA LEU A 91 -13.92 5.99 3.84
C LEU A 91 -13.87 5.87 2.32
N ALA A 92 -12.87 6.50 1.68
CA ALA A 92 -12.69 6.44 0.24
C ALA A 92 -12.32 5.02 -0.24
N LEU A 93 -11.39 4.36 0.47
CA LEU A 93 -11.02 2.97 0.22
C LEU A 93 -12.23 2.05 0.37
N LYS A 94 -13.01 2.19 1.45
CA LYS A 94 -14.24 1.41 1.68
C LYS A 94 -15.20 1.54 0.51
N ALA A 95 -15.49 2.77 0.07
CA ALA A 95 -16.41 3.01 -1.04
C ALA A 95 -15.98 2.32 -2.33
N ILE A 96 -14.67 2.24 -2.61
CA ILE A 96 -14.17 1.56 -3.81
C ILE A 96 -14.29 0.04 -3.66
N VAL A 97 -13.83 -0.53 -2.56
CA VAL A 97 -13.81 -2.00 -2.41
C VAL A 97 -15.20 -2.59 -2.17
N ASP A 98 -16.19 -1.77 -1.81
CA ASP A 98 -17.61 -2.14 -1.80
C ASP A 98 -18.18 -2.24 -3.23
N ALA A 99 -17.66 -1.43 -4.18
CA ALA A 99 -18.10 -1.40 -5.58
C ALA A 99 -17.31 -2.36 -6.49
N ASP A 100 -16.02 -2.56 -6.20
CA ASP A 100 -15.12 -3.45 -6.94
C ASP A 100 -14.49 -4.46 -5.98
N HIS A 101 -14.81 -5.74 -6.17
CA HIS A 101 -14.45 -6.81 -5.24
C HIS A 101 -13.14 -7.51 -5.62
N ARG A 102 -12.40 -7.01 -6.63
CA ARG A 102 -11.11 -7.56 -7.03
C ARG A 102 -10.13 -7.59 -5.85
N PRO A 103 -9.38 -8.69 -5.65
CA PRO A 103 -8.35 -8.75 -4.62
C PRO A 103 -7.12 -7.93 -5.00
N GLY A 104 -6.29 -7.60 -4.00
CA GLY A 104 -4.98 -6.99 -4.22
C GLY A 104 -5.03 -5.57 -4.80
N GLN A 105 -6.11 -4.82 -4.54
CA GLN A 105 -6.23 -3.43 -4.96
C GLN A 105 -5.33 -2.50 -4.13
N TYR A 106 -5.21 -2.76 -2.81
CA TYR A 106 -4.47 -1.88 -1.90
C TYR A 106 -3.58 -2.63 -0.90
N LEU A 107 -2.46 -1.99 -0.54
CA LEU A 107 -1.50 -2.42 0.51
C LEU A 107 -1.11 -1.24 1.42
#